data_AF-A0A2D4SPH7-F1
#
_entry.id   AF-A0A2D4SPH7-F1
#
_cell.length_a   1.000
_cell.length_b   1.000
_cell.length_c   1.000
_cell.angle_alpha   90.00
_cell.angle_beta   90.00
_cell.angle_gamma   90.00
#
_symmetry.space_group_name_H-M   'P 1'
#
loop_
_entity.id
_entity.type
_entity.pdbx_description
1 polymer ?
#
loop_
_entity_poly.entity_id
_entity_poly.type
_entity_poly.pdbx_seq_one_letter_code
_entity_poly.pdbx_strand_id
1 'polypeptide(L)' 'MLVKLSHGASVNKDNLKYVTVDVKKVGKNTMYIVMIRVDDNTDHPVAWCQTQADAITIVKNWVTKLNVDE' A
#
# COMPACT_ATOMS: atom_id res chain seq x y z
N MET A 1 12.46 11.81 1.60
CA MET A 1 12.06 11.90 0.16
C MET A 1 10.60 11.44 0.01
N LEU A 2 9.77 12.12 -0.79
CA LEU A 2 8.33 11.82 -0.89
C LEU A 2 8.04 10.79 -2.00
N VAL A 3 7.37 9.70 -1.64
CA VAL A 3 6.93 8.65 -2.56
C VAL A 3 5.44 8.83 -2.84
N LYS A 4 5.09 9.00 -4.12
CA LYS A 4 3.72 9.23 -4.57
C LYS A 4 2.98 7.89 -4.73
N LEU A 5 1.90 7.73 -3.98
CA LEU A 5 1.03 6.56 -4.04
C LEU A 5 -0.02 6.72 -5.15
N SER A 6 -0.55 5.59 -5.63
CA SER A 6 -1.43 5.51 -6.80
C SER A 6 -2.72 6.35 -6.70
N HIS A 7 -3.09 6.81 -5.50
CA HIS A 7 -4.30 7.62 -5.27
C HIS A 7 -4.03 8.96 -4.56
N GLY A 8 -2.84 9.55 -4.77
CA GLY A 8 -2.57 10.95 -4.35
C GLY A 8 -2.13 11.13 -2.90
N ALA A 9 -2.01 10.05 -2.12
CA ALA A 9 -1.28 10.08 -0.87
C ALA A 9 0.23 10.10 -1.18
N SER A 10 0.96 11.06 -0.64
CA SER A 10 2.44 11.08 -0.66
C SER A 10 2.93 10.66 0.71
N VAL A 11 3.79 9.67 0.79
CA VAL A 11 4.40 9.22 2.05
C VAL A 11 5.88 9.57 2.07
N ASN A 12 6.41 9.99 3.22
CA ASN A 12 7.85 10.11 3.37
C ASN A 12 8.45 8.71 3.50
N LYS A 13 9.37 8.33 2.59
CA LYS A 13 10.08 7.04 2.61
C LYS A 13 10.69 6.75 3.97
N ASP A 14 11.28 7.77 4.60
CA ASP A 14 12.01 7.65 5.87
C ASP A 14 11.11 7.25 7.06
N ASN A 15 9.80 7.45 6.92
CA ASN A 15 8.81 7.13 7.95
C ASN A 15 8.01 5.86 7.60
N LEU A 16 8.17 5.29 6.41
CA LEU A 16 7.43 4.10 6.01
C LEU A 16 8.01 2.87 6.70
N LYS A 17 7.24 2.25 7.61
CA LYS A 17 7.67 1.05 8.32
C LYS A 17 7.35 -0.21 7.55
N TYR A 18 6.08 -0.38 7.17
CA TYR A 18 5.58 -1.59 6.51
C TYR A 18 4.50 -1.26 5.48
N VAL A 19 4.43 -2.11 4.46
CA VAL A 19 3.31 -2.17 3.50
C VAL A 19 2.60 -3.50 3.72
N THR A 20 1.30 -3.47 3.95
CA THR A 20 0.48 -4.65 4.22
C THR A 20 -0.67 -4.74 3.23
N VAL A 21 -1.21 -5.95 3.06
CA VAL A 21 -2.42 -6.19 2.29
C VAL A 21 -3.45 -6.81 3.23
N ASP A 22 -4.51 -6.07 3.51
CA ASP A 22 -5.66 -6.57 4.24
C ASP A 22 -6.70 -7.15 3.28
N VAL A 23 -7.49 -8.12 3.76
CA VAL A 23 -8.50 -8.80 2.97
C VAL A 23 -9.84 -8.63 3.64
N LYS A 24 -10.75 -7.93 2.95
CA LYS A 24 -12.08 -7.61 3.48
C LYS A 24 -13.15 -8.19 2.58
N LYS A 25 -14.12 -8.89 3.18
CA LYS A 25 -15.34 -9.31 2.48
C LYS A 25 -16.38 -8.21 2.55
N VAL A 26 -16.83 -7.72 1.39
CA VAL A 26 -17.88 -6.72 1.25
C VAL A 26 -19.04 -7.35 0.48
N GLY A 27 -20.04 -7.83 1.22
CA GLY A 27 -21.11 -8.64 0.66
C GLY A 27 -20.57 -9.96 0.11
N LYS A 28 -20.77 -10.19 -1.20
CA LYS A 28 -20.25 -11.37 -1.92
C LYS A 28 -18.84 -11.17 -2.50
N ASN A 29 -18.30 -9.96 -2.43
CA ASN A 29 -17.03 -9.61 -3.05
C ASN A 29 -15.89 -9.66 -2.04
N THR A 30 -14.74 -10.20 -2.45
CA THR A 30 -13.48 -10.10 -1.71
C THR A 30 -12.71 -8.89 -2.22
N MET A 31 -12.38 -7.98 -1.31
CA MET A 31 -11.58 -6.80 -1.56
C MET A 31 -10.21 -6.97 -0.89
N TYR A 32 -9.16 -6.60 -1.60
CA TYR A 32 -7.80 -6.56 -1.11
C TYR A 32 -7.40 -5.10 -0.95
N ILE A 33 -7.06 -4.70 0.27
CA ILE A 33 -6.77 -3.31 0.62
C ILE A 33 -5.28 -3.22 0.89
N VAL A 34 -4.57 -2.47 0.07
CA VAL A 34 -3.17 -2.17 0.35
C VAL A 34 -3.14 -1.05 1.37
N MET A 35 -2.43 -1.27 2.47
CA MET A 35 -2.26 -0.31 3.55
C MET A 35 -0.79 -0.03 3.76
N ILE A 36 -0.49 1.20 4.15
CA ILE A 36 0.84 1.60 4.60
C ILE A 36 0.77 1.97 6.07
N ARG A 37 1.87 1.69 6.76
CA ARG A 37 2.03 2.05 8.16
C ARG A 37 3.23 2.98 8.29
N VAL A 38 2.97 4.21 8.75
CA VAL A 38 3.97 5.28 8.93
C VAL A 38 4.33 5.52 10.40
N ASP A 39 3.49 5.06 11.31
CA ASP A 39 3.71 5.01 12.75
C ASP A 39 3.19 3.66 13.28
N ASP A 40 3.45 3.29 14.54
CA ASP A 40 3.07 1.95 15.03
C ASP A 40 1.56 1.77 15.24
N ASN A 41 0.77 2.85 15.16
CA ASN A 41 -0.62 2.88 15.61
C ASN A 41 -1.62 3.06 14.48
N THR A 42 -1.19 3.45 13.28
CA THR A 42 -2.09 3.87 12.21
C THR A 42 -1.80 3.16 10.90
N ASP A 43 -2.80 2.39 10.43
CA ASP A 43 -2.83 1.86 9.08
C ASP A 43 -3.56 2.83 8.16
N HIS A 44 -2.91 3.22 7.06
CA HIS A 44 -3.49 4.11 6.07
C HIS A 44 -3.80 3.33 4.79
N PRO A 45 -5.08 3.16 4.42
CA PRO A 45 -5.46 2.50 3.18
C PRO A 45 -5.14 3.39 1.99
N VAL A 46 -4.50 2.81 0.98
CA VAL A 46 -3.89 3.57 -0.13
C VAL A 46 -4.20 2.98 -1.51
N ALA A 47 -4.65 1.72 -1.56
CA ALA A 47 -5.25 1.15 -2.75
C ALA A 47 -6.30 0.09 -2.39
N TRP A 48 -7.31 -0.04 -3.24
CA TRP A 48 -8.37 -1.03 -3.13
C TRP A 48 -8.40 -1.85 -4.41
N CYS A 49 -8.29 -3.16 -4.27
CA CYS A 49 -8.19 -4.10 -5.37
C CYS A 49 -9.27 -5.16 -5.24
N GLN A 50 -9.76 -5.68 -6.36
CA GLN A 50 -10.71 -6.80 -6.36
C GLN A 50 -10.00 -8.16 -6.41
N THR A 51 -8.70 -8.17 -6.77
CA THR A 51 -7.90 -9.38 -6.84
C THR A 51 -6.62 -9.26 -6.00
N GLN A 52 -6.14 -10.41 -5.53
CA GLN A 52 -4.88 -10.49 -4.79
C GLN A 52 -3.69 -10.13 -5.68
N ALA A 53 -3.73 -10.53 -6.96
CA ALA A 53 -2.64 -10.30 -7.91
C ALA A 53 -2.42 -8.80 -8.15
N ASP A 54 -3.49 -8.02 -8.26
CA ASP A 54 -3.42 -6.57 -8.40
C ASP A 54 -2.78 -5.93 -7.15
N ALA A 55 -3.23 -6.35 -5.97
CA ALA A 55 -2.69 -5.85 -4.71
C ALA A 55 -1.19 -6.13 -4.57
N ILE A 56 -0.75 -7.36 -4.89
CA ILE A 56 0.67 -7.75 -4.87
C ILE A 56 1.48 -6.93 -5.89
N THR A 57 0.93 -6.68 -7.07
CA THR A 57 1.60 -5.90 -8.11
C THR A 57 1.82 -4.46 -7.66
N ILE A 58 0.83 -3.86 -7.00
CA ILE A 58 0.94 -2.52 -6.41
C ILE A 58 2.04 -2.48 -5.35
N VAL A 59 2.05 -3.46 -4.42
CA VAL A 59 3.10 -3.55 -3.38
C VAL A 59 4.48 -3.69 -4.00
N LYS A 60 4.66 -4.59 -4.98
CA LYS A 60 5.95 -4.77 -5.67
C LYS A 60 6.42 -3.48 -6.33
N ASN A 61 5.54 -2.79 -7.05
CA ASN A 61 5.87 -1.52 -7.68
C ASN A 61 6.28 -0.45 -6.67
N TRP A 62 5.70 -0.44 -5.47
CA TRP A 62 6.11 0.46 -4.40
C TRP A 62 7.47 0.10 -3.82
N VAL A 63 7.70 -1.17 -3.51
CA VAL A 63 9.01 -1.64 -3.03
C VAL A 63 10.11 -1.32 -4.04
N THR A 64 9.87 -1.55 -5.34
CA THR A 64 10.81 -1.17 -6.38
C THR A 64 11.06 0.33 -6.39
N LYS A 65 10.03 1.18 -6.37
CA LYS A 65 10.20 2.64 -6.34
C LYS A 65 10.94 3.12 -5.09
N LEU A 66 10.67 2.51 -3.94
CA LEU A 66 11.38 2.81 -2.70
C LEU A 66 12.88 2.49 -2.81
N ASN A 67 13.24 1.41 -3.51
CA ASN A 67 14.62 0.95 -3.64
C ASN A 67 15.40 1.57 -4.81
N VAL A 68 14.73 2.23 -5.77
CA VAL A 68 15.39 2.83 -6.95
C VAL A 68 16.02 4.21 -6.66
N ASP A 69 15.71 4.81 -5.51
CA ASP A 69 16.31 6.07 -5.05
C ASP A 69 17.54 5.87 -4.12
N GLU A 70 18.27 4.75 -4.26
CA GLU A 70 19.64 4.56 -3.71
C GLU A 70 20.71 4.75 -4.79
#